data_AF-A0AAD7RWL9-F1
#
_entry.id   AF-A0AAD7RWL9-F1
#
_cell.length_a   1.000
_cell.length_b   1.000
_cell.length_c   1.000
_cell.angle_alpha   90.00
_cell.angle_beta   90.00
_cell.angle_gamma   90.00
#
_symmetry.space_group_name_H-M   'P 1'
#
loop_
_entity.id
_entity.type
_entity.pdbx_description
1 polymer ?
#
loop_
_entity_poly.entity_id
_entity_poly.type
_entity_poly.pdbx_seq_one_letter_code
_entity_poly.pdbx_strand_id
1 'polypeptide(L)'
;MQTRHTRKNGTSAPSTGGDAKPQPREEASASLQSRSSPAGVDAIGRRAGGNRMGAEGAEARRFLDEFVTEFPEPLGHDDPLPLGPLSGTITAEEIRGECLDLALRLLAARNAPPLLSAALSHTALTELLKSDLTPHHLPPDPEQVATLLHSDSLQRCFFNNPARPVLSSAHAIRNARRKMEDRHVALADFNQLFGIQDEVHRGYFAVFDGHGGVDAATYAATHLHVTLGYDEHLGSDPAAALKRAFTCTDHMFHERAKRERLRSGSDAGP
;
A
#
# COMPACT_ATOMS: atom_id res chain seq x y z
N MET A 1 -10.17 -64.19 -15.15
CA MET A 1 -10.40 -63.36 -16.35
C MET A 1 -9.26 -62.33 -16.38
N GLN A 2 -8.16 -62.49 -17.12
CA GLN A 2 -8.00 -62.21 -18.57
C GLN A 2 -8.62 -60.84 -18.93
N THR A 3 -7.92 -59.81 -19.46
CA THR A 3 -6.90 -59.78 -20.53
C THR A 3 -6.12 -58.44 -20.68
N ARG A 4 -4.79 -58.57 -20.95
CA ARG A 4 -3.93 -57.98 -22.04
C ARG A 4 -3.69 -56.45 -22.19
N HIS A 5 -2.43 -55.98 -22.10
CA HIS A 5 -1.33 -55.84 -23.12
C HIS A 5 -1.31 -54.42 -23.75
N THR A 6 -0.20 -53.72 -24.04
CA THR A 6 1.12 -54.07 -24.63
C THR A 6 2.18 -52.97 -24.34
N ARG A 7 3.48 -53.33 -24.24
CA ARG A 7 4.59 -52.80 -25.10
C ARG A 7 5.90 -53.55 -24.82
N LYS A 8 6.60 -53.93 -25.89
CA LYS A 8 7.91 -54.60 -25.90
C LYS A 8 9.03 -53.63 -26.30
N ASN A 9 10.21 -53.77 -25.69
CA ASN A 9 11.51 -53.25 -26.13
C ASN A 9 12.27 -54.33 -26.92
N GLY A 10 13.24 -53.95 -27.76
CA GLY A 10 14.28 -54.87 -28.23
C GLY A 10 14.99 -54.49 -29.54
N THR A 11 16.27 -54.14 -29.42
CA THR A 11 17.36 -53.82 -30.37
C THR A 11 17.90 -54.97 -31.24
N SER A 12 18.52 -54.67 -32.40
CA SER A 12 19.84 -55.20 -32.85
C SER A 12 20.31 -54.67 -34.24
N ALA A 13 21.63 -54.46 -34.38
CA ALA A 13 22.42 -53.99 -35.56
C ALA A 13 22.67 -55.09 -36.65
N PRO A 14 23.48 -54.89 -37.73
CA PRO A 14 24.97 -54.85 -37.65
C PRO A 14 25.80 -54.10 -38.75
N SER A 15 27.06 -53.76 -38.37
CA SER A 15 28.40 -53.79 -39.03
C SER A 15 28.71 -53.50 -40.53
N THR A 16 29.84 -52.81 -40.74
CA THR A 16 31.03 -53.00 -41.66
C THR A 16 31.54 -51.62 -42.14
N GLY A 17 32.82 -51.24 -42.34
CA GLY A 17 34.17 -51.82 -42.25
C GLY A 17 35.14 -51.04 -43.18
N GLY A 18 36.38 -50.71 -42.74
CA GLY A 18 37.56 -50.24 -43.55
C GLY A 18 37.50 -48.81 -44.13
N ASP A 19 38.57 -48.03 -44.39
CA ASP A 19 40.03 -48.24 -44.42
C ASP A 19 40.78 -46.86 -44.50
N ALA A 20 42.12 -46.91 -44.51
CA ALA A 20 43.13 -45.94 -44.06
C ALA A 20 43.53 -44.67 -44.91
N LYS A 21 44.16 -43.69 -44.20
CA LYS A 21 45.29 -42.70 -44.44
C LYS A 21 45.82 -42.38 -45.88
N PRO A 22 46.63 -41.31 -46.18
CA PRO A 22 47.52 -40.48 -45.32
C PRO A 22 47.65 -38.94 -45.63
N GLN A 23 48.52 -38.23 -44.87
CA GLN A 23 48.89 -36.79 -44.86
C GLN A 23 49.82 -36.33 -46.01
N PRO A 24 50.15 -35.01 -46.16
CA PRO A 24 51.38 -34.45 -45.51
C PRO A 24 51.32 -32.97 -45.04
N ARG A 25 52.43 -32.52 -44.42
CA ARG A 25 52.74 -31.24 -43.74
C ARG A 25 53.15 -30.11 -44.71
N GLU A 26 53.02 -28.84 -44.29
CA GLU A 26 54.05 -27.79 -44.50
C GLU A 26 53.88 -26.57 -43.56
N GLU A 27 55.00 -25.88 -43.32
CA GLU A 27 55.27 -24.80 -42.35
C GLU A 27 54.96 -23.39 -42.88
N ALA A 28 54.77 -22.40 -42.01
CA ALA A 28 55.39 -21.05 -42.12
C ALA A 28 55.01 -20.11 -40.96
N SER A 29 56.02 -19.39 -40.50
CA SER A 29 56.10 -18.34 -39.48
C SER A 29 55.68 -16.93 -39.95
N ALA A 30 55.15 -16.07 -39.05
CA ALA A 30 55.72 -14.75 -38.67
C ALA A 30 54.72 -13.69 -38.14
N SER A 31 55.11 -13.08 -37.02
CA SER A 31 55.02 -11.65 -36.60
C SER A 31 53.73 -10.96 -36.10
N LEU A 32 53.81 -10.62 -34.81
CA LEU A 32 53.29 -9.48 -34.03
C LEU A 32 52.39 -8.41 -34.69
N GLN A 33 51.28 -8.06 -34.01
CA GLN A 33 51.18 -6.80 -33.22
C GLN A 33 49.86 -6.66 -32.41
N SER A 34 50.05 -6.51 -31.10
CA SER A 34 49.24 -5.80 -30.08
C SER A 34 47.71 -5.75 -30.17
N ARG A 35 47.03 -6.49 -29.29
CA ARG A 35 45.83 -6.00 -28.56
C ARG A 35 45.80 -6.57 -27.14
N SER A 36 45.91 -5.66 -26.18
CA SER A 36 45.74 -5.90 -24.74
C SER A 36 44.30 -6.32 -24.42
N SER A 37 44.13 -7.55 -23.95
CA SER A 37 43.09 -7.89 -22.95
C SER A 37 43.79 -7.92 -21.58
N PRO A 38 43.11 -7.52 -20.49
CA PRO A 38 42.26 -8.49 -19.82
C PRO A 38 40.93 -7.91 -19.31
N ALA A 39 39.86 -8.66 -19.49
CA ALA A 39 38.72 -8.61 -18.58
C ALA A 39 39.18 -9.22 -17.24
N GLY A 40 39.64 -8.36 -16.34
CA GLY A 40 39.86 -8.69 -14.94
C GLY A 40 38.53 -8.87 -14.25
N VAL A 41 38.33 -10.06 -13.67
CA VAL A 41 37.22 -10.39 -12.79
C VAL A 41 37.60 -9.88 -11.40
N ASP A 42 37.03 -8.76 -10.97
CA ASP A 42 37.20 -8.30 -9.59
C ASP A 42 36.14 -8.91 -8.68
N ALA A 43 36.63 -9.62 -7.67
CA ALA A 43 35.89 -10.23 -6.59
C ALA A 43 35.48 -9.19 -5.53
N ILE A 44 34.66 -8.21 -5.89
CA ILE A 44 33.84 -7.44 -4.93
C ILE A 44 32.51 -7.18 -5.61
N GLY A 45 31.46 -7.85 -5.16
CA GLY A 45 30.09 -7.65 -5.62
C GLY A 45 29.55 -6.26 -5.28
N ARG A 46 30.03 -5.21 -5.95
CA ARG A 46 29.34 -3.93 -6.05
C ARG A 46 28.32 -4.04 -7.17
N ARG A 47 27.08 -4.35 -6.80
CA ARG A 47 25.92 -4.08 -7.65
C ARG A 47 25.95 -2.59 -8.00
N ALA A 48 25.89 -2.26 -9.28
CA ALA A 48 25.73 -0.90 -9.76
C ALA A 48 24.46 -0.27 -9.14
N GLY A 49 24.63 0.53 -8.08
CA GLY A 49 23.58 1.31 -7.43
C GLY A 49 23.36 2.67 -8.10
N GLY A 50 23.59 2.77 -9.40
CA GLY A 50 23.40 3.99 -10.17
C GLY A 50 21.94 4.14 -10.63
N ASN A 51 21.36 5.31 -10.35
CA ASN A 51 20.16 5.88 -10.99
C ASN A 51 18.76 5.51 -10.49
N ARG A 52 18.59 4.70 -9.44
CA ARG A 52 17.25 4.36 -8.92
C ARG A 52 16.58 5.52 -8.16
N MET A 53 17.31 6.16 -7.24
CA MET A 53 16.83 7.36 -6.50
C MET A 53 16.52 8.55 -7.42
N GLY A 54 17.26 8.70 -8.53
CA GLY A 54 17.03 9.79 -9.48
C GLY A 54 15.73 9.61 -10.29
N ALA A 55 15.42 8.37 -10.67
CA ALA A 55 14.19 8.04 -11.39
C ALA A 55 12.96 8.20 -10.48
N GLU A 56 13.04 7.75 -9.23
CA GLU A 56 11.96 7.88 -8.24
C GLU A 56 11.66 9.34 -7.90
N GLY A 57 12.71 10.17 -7.76
CA GLY A 57 12.54 11.60 -7.55
C GLY A 57 11.98 12.34 -8.77
N ALA A 58 12.19 11.85 -9.98
CA ALA A 58 11.59 12.40 -11.19
C ALA A 58 10.11 12.02 -11.32
N GLU A 59 9.75 10.79 -10.96
CA GLU A 59 8.37 10.31 -10.93
C GLU A 59 7.52 11.08 -9.92
N ALA A 60 8.04 11.29 -8.70
CA ALA A 60 7.36 12.09 -7.69
C ALA A 60 7.11 13.53 -8.14
N ARG A 61 8.10 14.18 -8.78
CA ARG A 61 7.95 15.54 -9.30
C ARG A 61 6.90 15.62 -10.40
N ARG A 62 6.95 14.68 -11.36
CA ARG A 62 5.95 14.61 -12.43
C ARG A 62 4.54 14.45 -11.85
N PHE A 63 4.37 13.55 -10.89
CA PHE A 63 3.08 13.38 -10.22
C PHE A 63 2.61 14.67 -9.56
N LEU A 64 3.48 15.38 -8.83
CA LEU A 64 3.13 16.63 -8.17
C LEU A 64 2.74 17.73 -9.17
N ASP A 65 3.46 17.84 -10.28
CA ASP A 65 3.14 18.80 -11.35
C ASP A 65 1.75 18.50 -11.95
N GLU A 66 1.45 17.23 -12.22
CA GLU A 66 0.13 16.78 -12.71
C GLU A 66 -0.97 17.03 -11.67
N PHE A 67 -0.71 16.71 -10.39
CA PHE A 67 -1.67 16.83 -9.29
C PHE A 67 -2.03 18.29 -9.00
N VAL A 68 -1.04 19.19 -8.97
CA VAL A 68 -1.28 20.63 -8.79
C VAL A 68 -1.95 21.26 -10.01
N THR A 69 -1.71 20.72 -11.21
CA THR A 69 -2.43 21.16 -12.42
C THR A 69 -3.91 20.76 -12.36
N GLU A 70 -4.22 19.60 -11.79
CA GLU A 70 -5.60 19.14 -11.59
C GLU A 70 -6.33 19.90 -10.47
N PHE A 71 -5.62 20.20 -9.38
CA PHE A 71 -6.14 20.95 -8.22
C PHE A 71 -5.40 22.28 -8.06
N PRO A 72 -5.61 23.25 -8.98
CA PRO A 72 -4.87 24.50 -8.98
C PRO A 72 -5.25 25.44 -7.83
N GLU A 73 -6.48 25.29 -7.32
CA GLU A 73 -7.04 26.11 -6.24
C GLU A 73 -7.67 25.21 -5.17
N PRO A 74 -7.77 25.68 -3.92
CA PRO A 74 -8.51 24.99 -2.87
C PRO A 74 -9.97 24.72 -3.30
N LEU A 75 -10.49 23.55 -2.93
CA LEU A 75 -11.89 23.19 -3.12
C LEU A 75 -12.79 24.18 -2.36
N GLY A 76 -13.63 24.88 -3.11
CA GLY A 76 -14.68 25.74 -2.62
C GLY A 76 -15.84 24.95 -1.99
N HIS A 77 -16.80 25.69 -1.43
CA HIS A 77 -17.96 25.10 -0.75
C HIS A 77 -18.82 24.25 -1.70
N ASP A 78 -19.04 24.75 -2.91
CA ASP A 78 -19.91 24.12 -3.93
C ASP A 78 -19.14 23.17 -4.87
N ASP A 79 -17.82 23.08 -4.72
CA ASP A 79 -17.02 22.19 -5.55
C ASP A 79 -17.31 20.72 -5.22
N PRO A 80 -17.41 19.85 -6.24
CA PRO A 80 -17.59 18.44 -6.00
C PRO A 80 -16.38 17.85 -5.30
N LEU A 81 -16.62 17.04 -4.27
CA LEU A 81 -15.55 16.33 -3.58
C LEU A 81 -14.88 15.30 -4.51
N PRO A 82 -13.54 15.17 -4.50
CA PRO A 82 -12.81 14.23 -5.36
C PRO A 82 -13.21 12.78 -5.12
N LEU A 83 -13.64 12.47 -3.89
CA LEU A 83 -14.14 11.17 -3.46
C LEU A 83 -15.32 11.36 -2.50
N GLY A 84 -16.27 10.44 -2.52
CA GLY A 84 -17.36 10.42 -1.54
C GLY A 84 -16.87 10.01 -0.14
N PRO A 85 -17.47 10.56 0.92
CA PRO A 85 -17.22 10.14 2.29
C PRO A 85 -17.66 8.69 2.55
N LEU A 86 -17.00 8.01 3.50
CA LEU A 86 -17.44 6.68 3.94
C LEU A 86 -18.70 6.76 4.82
N SER A 87 -18.90 7.87 5.53
CA SER A 87 -20.10 8.20 6.29
C SER A 87 -20.40 9.69 6.25
N GLY A 88 -21.67 10.06 6.40
CA GLY A 88 -22.09 11.46 6.48
C GLY A 88 -21.60 12.18 7.76
N THR A 89 -21.30 11.45 8.83
CA THR A 89 -20.89 12.02 10.13
C THR A 89 -19.79 11.18 10.76
N ILE A 90 -18.78 11.84 11.34
CA ILE A 90 -17.61 11.18 11.94
C ILE A 90 -17.35 11.74 13.35
N THR A 91 -16.74 10.94 14.22
CA THR A 91 -16.25 11.37 15.55
C THR A 91 -14.82 11.86 15.48
N ALA A 92 -14.34 12.52 16.54
CA ALA A 92 -12.95 12.96 16.66
C ALA A 92 -11.95 11.78 16.56
N GLU A 93 -12.32 10.62 17.11
CA GLU A 93 -11.52 9.39 17.05
C GLU A 93 -11.42 8.83 15.61
N GLU A 94 -12.43 9.08 14.78
CA GLU A 94 -12.52 8.58 13.41
C GLU A 94 -11.80 9.47 12.39
N ILE A 95 -11.54 10.75 12.70
CA ILE A 95 -10.90 11.74 11.81
C ILE A 95 -9.65 11.16 11.16
N ARG A 96 -8.75 10.58 11.96
CA ARG A 96 -7.46 10.06 11.46
C ARG A 96 -7.67 8.94 10.44
N GLY A 97 -8.55 8.00 10.72
CA GLY A 97 -8.83 6.87 9.83
C GLY A 97 -9.49 7.30 8.53
N GLU A 98 -10.54 8.12 8.64
CA GLU A 98 -11.31 8.61 7.50
C GLU A 98 -10.43 9.47 6.57
N CYS A 99 -9.67 10.42 7.12
CA CYS A 99 -8.75 11.27 6.34
C CYS A 99 -7.67 10.47 5.62
N LEU A 100 -7.00 9.54 6.31
CA LEU A 100 -5.94 8.74 5.70
C LEU A 100 -6.50 7.82 4.60
N ASP A 101 -7.64 7.16 4.82
CA ASP A 101 -8.26 6.33 3.81
C ASP A 101 -8.66 7.13 2.55
N LEU A 102 -9.22 8.34 2.73
CA LEU A 102 -9.56 9.22 1.61
C LEU A 102 -8.33 9.70 0.84
N ALA A 103 -7.27 10.11 1.55
CA ALA A 103 -6.02 10.53 0.96
C ALA A 103 -5.40 9.41 0.14
N LEU A 104 -5.25 8.22 0.74
CA LEU A 104 -4.65 7.06 0.10
C LEU A 104 -5.48 6.60 -1.11
N ARG A 105 -6.81 6.62 -1.04
CA ARG A 105 -7.68 6.31 -2.19
C ARG A 105 -7.55 7.33 -3.32
N LEU A 106 -7.50 8.63 -3.01
CA LEU A 106 -7.38 9.68 -4.02
C LEU A 106 -6.05 9.57 -4.75
N LEU A 107 -4.97 9.46 -3.96
CA LEU A 107 -3.60 9.39 -4.46
C LEU A 107 -3.37 8.09 -5.25
N ALA A 108 -3.90 6.95 -4.78
CA ALA A 108 -3.87 5.70 -5.54
C ALA A 108 -4.64 5.79 -6.86
N ALA A 109 -5.81 6.42 -6.88
CA ALA A 109 -6.58 6.63 -8.11
C ALA A 109 -5.80 7.47 -9.14
N ARG A 110 -4.84 8.28 -8.70
CA ARG A 110 -4.00 9.15 -9.54
C ARG A 110 -2.60 8.58 -9.74
N ASN A 111 -2.41 7.30 -9.39
CA ASN A 111 -1.13 6.58 -9.50
C ASN A 111 0.03 7.27 -8.75
N ALA A 112 -0.26 7.93 -7.63
CA ALA A 112 0.77 8.50 -6.79
C ALA A 112 1.75 7.42 -6.32
N PRO A 113 3.07 7.68 -6.32
CA PRO A 113 4.04 6.79 -5.70
C PRO A 113 3.66 6.52 -4.22
N PRO A 114 3.51 5.27 -3.77
CA PRO A 114 3.07 4.91 -2.42
C PRO A 114 3.73 5.67 -1.27
N LEU A 115 5.05 5.87 -1.30
CA LEU A 115 5.68 6.63 -0.23
C LEU A 115 5.38 8.14 -0.29
N LEU A 116 5.30 8.72 -1.48
CA LEU A 116 4.80 10.09 -1.64
C LEU A 116 3.36 10.20 -1.13
N SER A 117 2.54 9.18 -1.39
CA SER A 117 1.17 9.08 -0.89
C SER A 117 1.13 9.08 0.64
N ALA A 118 1.96 8.25 1.28
CA ALA A 118 2.08 8.21 2.73
C ALA A 118 2.55 9.56 3.32
N ALA A 119 3.57 10.19 2.73
CA ALA A 119 4.11 11.47 3.19
C ALA A 119 3.10 12.63 3.04
N LEU A 120 2.43 12.74 1.89
CA LEU A 120 1.40 13.75 1.67
C LEU A 120 0.22 13.55 2.62
N SER A 121 -0.23 12.31 2.79
CA SER A 121 -1.34 11.97 3.70
C SER A 121 -1.01 12.31 5.15
N HIS A 122 0.18 11.91 5.60
CA HIS A 122 0.67 12.22 6.95
C HIS A 122 0.71 13.72 7.20
N THR A 123 1.25 14.48 6.25
CA THR A 123 1.48 15.90 6.46
C THR A 123 0.18 16.70 6.35
N ALA A 124 -0.70 16.37 5.40
CA ALA A 124 -2.05 16.93 5.34
C ALA A 124 -2.87 16.66 6.61
N LEU A 125 -2.79 15.44 7.15
CA LEU A 125 -3.47 15.10 8.41
C LEU A 125 -2.89 15.88 9.58
N THR A 126 -1.57 16.00 9.65
CA THR A 126 -0.89 16.73 10.72
C THR A 126 -1.29 18.21 10.71
N GLU A 127 -1.37 18.84 9.53
CA GLU A 127 -1.79 20.23 9.43
C GLU A 127 -3.30 20.41 9.68
N LEU A 128 -4.15 19.46 9.27
CA LEU A 128 -5.57 19.45 9.64
C LEU A 128 -5.76 19.40 11.15
N LEU A 129 -5.06 18.51 11.85
CA LEU A 129 -5.18 18.35 13.31
C LEU A 129 -4.64 19.55 14.10
N LYS A 130 -3.85 20.43 13.47
CA LYS A 130 -3.44 21.73 14.06
C LYS A 130 -4.49 22.83 13.86
N SER A 131 -5.43 22.64 12.94
CA SER A 131 -6.44 23.62 12.58
C SER A 131 -7.62 23.58 13.56
N ASP A 132 -8.40 24.67 13.61
CA ASP A 132 -9.62 24.71 14.39
C ASP A 132 -10.74 23.93 13.68
N LEU A 133 -11.17 22.83 14.29
CA LEU A 133 -12.23 21.97 13.75
C LEU A 133 -13.63 22.31 14.28
N THR A 134 -13.73 23.24 15.23
CA THR A 134 -15.03 23.64 15.82
C THR A 134 -16.07 24.10 14.80
N PRO A 135 -15.73 24.76 13.67
CA PRO A 135 -16.73 25.14 12.66
C PRO A 135 -17.41 23.95 11.97
N HIS A 136 -16.82 22.75 12.07
CA HIS A 136 -17.33 21.53 11.43
C HIS A 136 -18.12 20.64 12.38
N HIS A 137 -18.24 21.04 13.65
CA HIS A 137 -19.00 20.29 14.65
C HIS A 137 -20.50 20.36 14.35
N LEU A 138 -21.15 19.21 14.44
CA LEU A 138 -22.60 19.13 14.48
C LEU A 138 -23.11 19.64 15.85
N PRO A 139 -24.31 20.24 15.91
CA PRO A 139 -24.95 20.58 17.17
C PRO A 139 -25.02 19.34 18.08
N PRO A 140 -24.78 19.49 19.40
CA PRO A 140 -24.82 18.36 20.32
C PRO A 140 -26.23 17.74 20.33
N ASP A 141 -26.30 16.46 19.99
CA ASP A 141 -27.50 15.65 20.12
C ASP A 141 -27.57 15.10 21.56
N PRO A 142 -28.62 15.37 22.34
CA PRO A 142 -28.75 14.88 23.71
C PRO A 142 -28.74 13.35 23.83
N GLU A 143 -28.96 12.61 22.74
CA GLU A 143 -28.88 11.13 22.72
C GLU A 143 -27.47 10.59 22.44
N GLN A 144 -26.50 11.44 22.08
CA GLN A 144 -25.16 11.02 21.66
C GLN A 144 -24.06 11.62 22.54
N VAL A 145 -23.14 10.75 22.98
CA VAL A 145 -22.09 11.11 23.97
C VAL A 145 -20.87 11.76 23.30
N ALA A 146 -20.69 11.61 21.99
CA ALA A 146 -19.50 12.07 21.26
C ALA A 146 -19.77 13.29 20.38
N THR A 147 -18.79 14.20 20.29
CA THR A 147 -18.81 15.33 19.34
C THR A 147 -18.66 14.81 17.91
N LEU A 148 -19.66 15.05 17.08
CA LEU A 148 -19.65 14.67 15.67
C LEU A 148 -19.22 15.82 14.77
N LEU A 149 -18.61 15.49 13.64
CA LEU A 149 -18.21 16.42 12.59
C LEU A 149 -18.87 16.05 11.26
N HIS A 150 -19.17 17.08 10.46
CA HIS A 150 -19.58 16.91 9.07
C HIS A 150 -18.42 16.37 8.23
N SER A 151 -18.60 15.16 7.68
CA SER A 151 -17.56 14.45 6.94
C SER A 151 -17.13 15.21 5.67
N ASP A 152 -18.09 15.73 4.91
CA ASP A 152 -17.85 16.46 3.67
C ASP A 152 -17.10 17.79 3.89
N SER A 153 -17.38 18.48 5.00
CA SER A 153 -16.72 19.73 5.36
C SER A 153 -15.27 19.49 5.79
N LEU A 154 -15.05 18.46 6.63
CA LEU A 154 -13.72 18.05 7.06
C LEU A 154 -12.85 17.57 5.88
N GLN A 155 -13.45 16.88 4.91
CA GLN A 155 -12.76 16.46 3.69
C GLN A 155 -12.25 17.63 2.86
N ARG A 156 -13.07 18.68 2.68
CA ARG A 156 -12.62 19.89 1.97
C ARG A 156 -11.43 20.52 2.69
N CYS A 157 -11.51 20.67 4.01
CA CYS A 157 -10.40 21.22 4.81
C CYS A 157 -9.13 20.37 4.70
N PHE A 158 -9.27 19.04 4.73
CA PHE A 158 -8.15 18.12 4.58
C PHE A 158 -7.47 18.24 3.21
N PHE A 159 -8.24 18.23 2.12
CA PHE A 159 -7.68 18.35 0.76
C PHE A 159 -7.06 19.73 0.50
N ASN A 160 -7.57 20.77 1.15
CA ASN A 160 -7.09 22.15 1.01
C ASN A 160 -5.82 22.45 1.82
N ASN A 161 -5.24 21.46 2.48
CA ASN A 161 -3.99 21.60 3.22
C ASN A 161 -2.84 20.86 2.51
N PRO A 162 -2.32 21.39 1.39
CA PRO A 162 -1.23 20.78 0.65
C PRO A 162 0.07 21.02 1.41
N ALA A 163 0.42 20.10 2.29
CA ALA A 163 1.70 20.17 2.94
C ALA A 163 2.86 19.79 2.00
N ARG A 164 4.04 20.35 2.28
CA ARG A 164 5.22 20.31 1.41
C ARG A 164 5.74 18.86 1.21
N PRO A 165 6.06 18.45 -0.04
CA PRO A 165 6.46 17.08 -0.32
C PRO A 165 7.87 16.74 0.19
N VAL A 166 8.00 15.59 0.85
CA VAL A 166 9.27 14.93 1.19
C VAL A 166 9.41 13.69 0.28
N LEU A 167 10.58 13.53 -0.34
CA LEU A 167 10.89 12.53 -1.39
C LEU A 167 11.26 11.14 -0.84
N SER A 168 10.64 10.06 -1.35
CA SER A 168 11.24 8.72 -1.58
C SER A 168 10.14 7.74 -2.15
N SER A 169 10.43 6.46 -2.46
CA SER A 169 9.64 5.57 -3.35
C SER A 169 8.98 4.31 -2.72
N ALA A 170 7.98 3.73 -3.39
CA ALA A 170 7.47 2.32 -3.24
C ALA A 170 6.40 1.95 -4.32
N HIS A 171 5.86 0.71 -4.40
CA HIS A 171 4.96 0.18 -5.47
C HIS A 171 3.94 -0.92 -4.99
N ALA A 172 2.72 -1.03 -5.57
CA ALA A 172 1.82 -2.22 -5.45
C ALA A 172 0.64 -2.29 -6.48
N ILE A 173 0.09 -3.50 -6.75
CA ILE A 173 -0.93 -3.87 -7.79
C ILE A 173 -2.10 -4.70 -7.19
N ARG A 174 -3.34 -4.63 -7.73
CA ARG A 174 -4.56 -5.35 -7.27
C ARG A 174 -5.29 -6.17 -8.37
N ASN A 175 -6.05 -7.22 -8.00
CA ASN A 175 -6.90 -8.07 -8.87
C ASN A 175 -8.41 -8.09 -8.46
N ALA A 176 -9.32 -8.54 -9.36
CA ALA A 176 -10.77 -8.22 -9.41
C ALA A 176 -11.79 -9.38 -9.09
N ARG A 177 -12.85 -9.10 -8.28
CA ARG A 177 -14.04 -9.96 -7.95
C ARG A 177 -15.35 -9.13 -7.94
N ARG A 178 -16.55 -9.77 -7.99
CA ARG A 178 -17.88 -9.13 -8.27
C ARG A 178 -18.59 -8.43 -7.08
N LYS A 179 -18.43 -8.88 -5.84
CA LYS A 179 -18.84 -8.14 -4.61
C LYS A 179 -17.82 -8.53 -3.53
N MET A 180 -17.04 -7.57 -3.04
CA MET A 180 -15.93 -7.83 -2.13
C MET A 180 -16.34 -7.40 -0.71
N GLU A 181 -16.70 -8.37 0.13
CA GLU A 181 -16.84 -8.13 1.57
C GLU A 181 -15.47 -8.16 2.25
N ASP A 182 -14.53 -8.93 1.71
CA ASP A 182 -13.11 -8.89 2.05
C ASP A 182 -12.54 -7.49 1.84
N ARG A 183 -11.87 -6.98 2.88
CA ARG A 183 -10.99 -5.83 2.79
C ARG A 183 -9.57 -6.26 3.07
N HIS A 184 -8.62 -5.54 2.51
CA HIS A 184 -7.21 -5.72 2.83
C HIS A 184 -6.53 -4.37 2.92
N VAL A 185 -5.47 -4.34 3.71
CA VAL A 185 -4.59 -3.19 3.87
C VAL A 185 -3.18 -3.69 3.67
N ALA A 186 -2.42 -2.99 2.84
CA ALA A 186 -1.01 -3.25 2.60
C ALA A 186 -0.26 -1.92 2.63
N LEU A 187 0.39 -1.64 3.75
CA LEU A 187 1.13 -0.40 4.02
C LEU A 187 2.59 -0.77 4.24
N ALA A 188 3.37 -0.75 3.16
CA ALA A 188 4.81 -0.97 3.24
C ALA A 188 5.51 0.18 3.99
N ASP A 189 5.00 1.41 3.80
CA ASP A 189 5.55 2.65 4.35
C ASP A 189 4.80 3.08 5.64
N PHE A 190 4.57 2.11 6.53
CA PHE A 190 3.75 2.32 7.74
C PHE A 190 4.34 3.41 8.64
N ASN A 191 5.66 3.38 8.88
CA ASN A 191 6.32 4.39 9.69
C ASN A 191 6.10 5.80 9.14
N GLN A 192 6.23 5.97 7.83
CA GLN A 192 6.12 7.28 7.19
C GLN A 192 4.69 7.79 7.17
N LEU A 193 3.70 6.90 7.05
CA LEU A 193 2.29 7.26 7.18
C LEU A 193 1.96 7.84 8.56
N PHE A 194 2.59 7.31 9.62
CA PHE A 194 2.34 7.71 11.01
C PHE A 194 3.40 8.64 11.62
N GLY A 195 4.44 9.00 10.86
CA GLY A 195 5.53 9.84 11.34
C GLY A 195 6.41 9.19 12.40
N ILE A 196 6.50 7.86 12.42
CA ILE A 196 7.34 7.09 13.36
C ILE A 196 8.79 7.16 12.89
N GLN A 197 9.69 7.64 13.77
CA GLN A 197 11.10 7.93 13.47
C GLN A 197 12.09 7.00 14.20
N ASP A 198 11.65 5.85 14.69
CA ASP A 198 12.55 4.89 15.32
C ASP A 198 13.36 4.07 14.30
N GLU A 199 14.35 3.34 14.79
CA GLU A 199 15.24 2.51 13.97
C GLU A 199 14.56 1.25 13.38
N VAL A 200 13.29 1.01 13.73
CA VAL A 200 12.57 -0.20 13.34
C VAL A 200 11.67 0.10 12.15
N HIS A 201 12.06 -0.39 10.98
CA HIS A 201 11.22 -0.31 9.79
C HIS A 201 10.00 -1.25 9.93
N ARG A 202 8.79 -0.71 9.91
CA ARG A 202 7.55 -1.49 9.97
C ARG A 202 6.75 -1.38 8.67
N GLY A 203 6.11 -2.49 8.32
CA GLY A 203 5.01 -2.51 7.36
C GLY A 203 3.80 -3.16 8.03
N TYR A 204 2.60 -2.79 7.58
CA TYR A 204 1.35 -3.35 8.07
C TYR A 204 0.59 -4.04 6.94
N PHE A 205 0.22 -5.28 7.17
CA PHE A 205 -0.53 -6.10 6.22
C PHE A 205 -1.65 -6.81 6.96
N ALA A 206 -2.89 -6.63 6.48
CA ALA A 206 -4.05 -7.28 7.08
C ALA A 206 -5.08 -7.64 6.02
N VAL A 207 -5.79 -8.73 6.28
CA VAL A 207 -6.98 -9.15 5.52
C VAL A 207 -8.13 -9.22 6.53
N PHE A 208 -9.24 -8.61 6.16
CA PHE A 208 -10.47 -8.55 6.94
C PHE A 208 -11.53 -9.29 6.15
N ASP A 209 -11.96 -10.44 6.65
CA ASP A 209 -13.02 -11.24 6.05
C ASP A 209 -14.38 -10.72 6.53
N GLY A 210 -15.11 -10.05 5.64
CA GLY A 210 -16.43 -9.53 5.95
C GLY A 210 -17.47 -10.64 5.86
N HIS A 211 -18.34 -10.75 6.87
CA HIS A 211 -19.45 -11.68 6.87
C HIS A 211 -20.75 -10.98 7.30
N GLY A 212 -21.80 -11.13 6.50
CA GLY A 212 -23.11 -10.51 6.80
C GLY A 212 -23.15 -9.01 6.51
N GLY A 213 -22.25 -8.50 5.67
CA GLY A 213 -22.12 -7.09 5.32
C GLY A 213 -20.66 -6.66 5.21
N VAL A 214 -20.43 -5.53 4.53
CA VAL A 214 -19.08 -5.00 4.32
C VAL A 214 -18.61 -4.08 5.44
N ASP A 215 -19.50 -3.67 6.33
CA ASP A 215 -19.28 -2.51 7.21
C ASP A 215 -18.16 -2.76 8.22
N ALA A 216 -18.19 -3.88 8.95
CA ALA A 216 -17.16 -4.21 9.94
C ALA A 216 -15.78 -4.38 9.29
N ALA A 217 -15.70 -5.08 8.16
CA ALA A 217 -14.46 -5.25 7.42
C ALA A 217 -13.94 -3.92 6.85
N THR A 218 -14.84 -3.05 6.38
CA THR A 218 -14.52 -1.69 5.92
C THR A 218 -13.97 -0.86 7.07
N TYR A 219 -14.67 -0.85 8.20
CA TYR A 219 -14.28 -0.09 9.38
C TYR A 219 -12.92 -0.53 9.91
N ALA A 220 -12.71 -1.85 10.07
CA ALA A 220 -11.45 -2.40 10.53
C ALA A 220 -10.30 -2.06 9.56
N ALA A 221 -10.55 -2.15 8.25
CA ALA A 221 -9.56 -1.74 7.24
C ALA A 221 -9.21 -0.25 7.31
N THR A 222 -10.19 0.61 7.59
CA THR A 222 -9.99 2.06 7.72
C THR A 222 -9.29 2.44 9.03
N HIS A 223 -9.59 1.79 10.15
CA HIS A 223 -9.22 2.31 11.48
C HIS A 223 -8.16 1.48 12.23
N LEU A 224 -8.06 0.16 12.06
CA LEU A 224 -7.21 -0.68 12.92
C LEU A 224 -5.72 -0.31 12.84
N HIS A 225 -5.22 -0.14 11.62
CA HIS A 225 -3.83 0.21 11.36
C HIS A 225 -3.50 1.62 11.87
N VAL A 226 -4.49 2.51 11.88
CA VAL A 226 -4.38 3.88 12.41
C VAL A 226 -4.32 3.86 13.93
N THR A 227 -5.24 3.15 14.60
CA THR A 227 -5.20 2.98 16.06
C THR A 227 -3.87 2.37 16.51
N LEU A 228 -3.34 1.39 15.77
CA LEU A 228 -2.04 0.81 16.03
C LEU A 228 -0.88 1.81 15.84
N GLY A 229 -0.89 2.57 14.74
CA GLY A 229 0.18 3.51 14.39
C GLY A 229 0.37 4.65 15.40
N TYR A 230 -0.69 4.98 16.15
CA TYR A 230 -0.65 5.99 17.20
C TYR A 230 -0.56 5.42 18.62
N ASP A 231 -0.47 4.09 18.81
CA ASP A 231 -0.24 3.51 20.14
C ASP A 231 1.21 3.76 20.59
N GLU A 232 1.37 4.48 21.70
CA GLU A 232 2.68 4.89 22.24
C GLU A 232 3.60 3.70 22.59
N HIS A 233 3.05 2.51 22.80
CA HIS A 233 3.81 1.31 23.13
C HIS A 233 4.12 0.46 21.90
N LEU A 234 3.77 0.90 20.68
CA LEU A 234 4.12 0.15 19.46
C LEU A 234 5.64 -0.09 19.36
N GLY A 235 6.45 0.81 19.91
CA GLY A 235 7.91 0.66 19.97
C GLY A 235 8.39 -0.38 20.98
N SER A 236 7.75 -0.45 22.15
CA SER A 236 8.22 -1.27 23.28
C SER A 236 7.55 -2.64 23.38
N ASP A 237 6.25 -2.73 23.08
CA ASP A 237 5.47 -3.96 23.08
C ASP A 237 4.44 -3.96 21.93
N PRO A 238 4.88 -4.32 20.70
CA PRO A 238 4.01 -4.38 19.52
C PRO A 238 2.82 -5.33 19.69
N ALA A 239 2.96 -6.41 20.46
CA ALA A 239 1.91 -7.40 20.64
C ALA A 239 0.78 -6.86 21.52
N ALA A 240 1.13 -6.21 22.63
CA ALA A 240 0.14 -5.54 23.47
C ALA A 240 -0.49 -4.34 22.77
N ALA A 241 0.30 -3.57 22.00
CA ALA A 241 -0.21 -2.47 21.18
C ALA A 241 -1.23 -2.94 20.15
N LEU A 242 -0.94 -4.04 19.45
CA LEU A 242 -1.89 -4.64 18.50
C LEU A 242 -3.18 -5.09 19.20
N LYS A 243 -3.07 -5.76 20.36
CA LYS A 243 -4.24 -6.19 21.12
C LYS A 243 -5.11 -5.00 21.56
N ARG A 244 -4.50 -3.93 22.06
CA ARG A 244 -5.20 -2.68 22.42
C ARG A 244 -5.85 -2.03 21.20
N ALA A 245 -5.14 -1.99 20.08
CA ALA A 245 -5.65 -1.43 18.84
C ALA A 245 -6.93 -2.18 18.39
N PHE A 246 -6.93 -3.51 18.41
CA PHE A 246 -8.13 -4.31 18.13
C PHE A 246 -9.29 -3.95 19.05
N THR A 247 -9.07 -3.93 20.37
CA THR A 247 -10.13 -3.61 21.34
C THR A 247 -10.67 -2.19 21.16
N CYS A 248 -9.79 -1.23 20.92
CA CYS A 248 -10.18 0.16 20.70
C CYS A 248 -10.97 0.31 19.39
N THR A 249 -10.49 -0.26 18.28
CA THR A 249 -11.20 -0.22 16.99
C THR A 249 -12.57 -0.91 17.06
N ASP A 250 -12.68 -2.04 17.77
CA ASP A 250 -13.96 -2.74 17.98
C ASP A 250 -14.97 -1.86 18.74
N HIS A 251 -14.53 -1.21 19.82
CA HIS A 251 -15.35 -0.25 20.57
C HIS A 251 -15.81 0.92 19.68
N MET A 252 -14.90 1.49 18.89
CA MET A 252 -15.26 2.57 17.95
C MET A 252 -16.27 2.11 16.90
N PHE A 253 -16.12 0.89 16.35
CA PHE A 253 -17.06 0.32 15.39
C PHE A 253 -18.44 0.11 16.00
N HIS A 254 -18.52 -0.40 17.23
CA HIS A 254 -19.79 -0.59 17.95
C HIS A 254 -20.56 0.73 18.10
N GLU A 255 -19.87 1.82 18.44
CA GLU A 255 -20.49 3.13 18.55
C GLU A 255 -20.95 3.67 17.18
N ARG A 256 -20.17 3.47 16.12
CA ARG A 256 -20.61 3.81 14.75
C ARG A 256 -21.81 2.97 14.31
N ALA A 257 -21.81 1.67 14.61
CA ALA A 257 -22.89 0.77 14.23
C ALA A 257 -24.22 1.16 14.90
N LYS A 258 -24.19 1.58 16.18
CA LYS A 258 -25.36 2.16 16.85
C LYS A 258 -25.81 3.45 16.18
N ARG A 259 -24.89 4.39 15.94
CA ARG A 259 -25.17 5.71 15.35
C ARG A 259 -25.79 5.58 13.96
N GLU A 260 -25.25 4.69 13.13
CA GLU A 260 -25.66 4.51 11.73
C GLU A 260 -26.69 3.39 11.54
N ARG A 261 -27.11 2.71 12.63
CA ARG A 261 -28.03 1.57 12.63
C ARG A 261 -27.61 0.46 11.66
N LEU A 262 -26.31 0.15 11.65
CA LEU A 262 -25.73 -0.85 10.76
C LEU A 262 -26.22 -2.26 11.16
N ARG A 263 -26.57 -3.06 10.15
CA ARG A 263 -27.01 -4.45 10.34
C ARG A 263 -25.84 -5.38 10.06
N SER A 264 -24.89 -5.44 10.98
CA SER A 264 -23.73 -6.33 10.84
C SER A 264 -23.30 -6.81 12.24
N GLY A 265 -24.03 -7.82 12.76
CA GLY A 265 -23.70 -8.55 13.99
C GLY A 265 -24.89 -9.29 14.62
N SER A 266 -24.93 -10.61 14.44
CA SER A 266 -25.84 -11.68 14.94
C SER A 266 -27.15 -11.32 15.67
N ASP A 267 -28.25 -11.87 15.15
CA ASP A 267 -29.54 -11.99 15.80
C ASP A 267 -29.42 -12.66 17.19
N ALA A 268 -29.66 -11.88 18.24
CA ALA A 268 -30.15 -12.38 19.52
C ALA A 268 -31.44 -11.62 19.83
N GLY A 269 -32.55 -12.13 19.32
CA GLY A 269 -33.89 -11.72 19.73
C GLY A 269 -34.29 -12.38 21.05
N PRO A 270 -35.13 -11.72 21.88
CA PRO A 270 -35.69 -12.29 23.11
C PRO A 270 -36.66 -13.45 22.87
#